data_AF-A0A0G1AFF4-F1
#
_entry.id   AF-A0A0G1AFF4-F1
#
_cell.length_a   1.000
_cell.length_b   1.000
_cell.length_c   1.000
_cell.angle_alpha   90.00
_cell.angle_beta   90.00
_cell.angle_gamma   90.00
#
_symmetry.space_group_name_H-M   'P 1'
#
loop_
_entity.id
_entity.type
_entity.pdbx_description
1 polymer ?
#
loop_
_entity_poly.entity_id
_entity_poly.type
_entity_poly.pdbx_seq_one_letter_code
_entity_poly.pdbx_strand_id
1 'polypeptide(L)' 'GNSLTVTDGIVSGVETDNNGVHYYKTSAKIDHGNSGGIAIEDSGCVIGIPTFVQQGELESIGRILDLKYIFDNLK' A
#
# COMPACT_ATOMS: atom_id res chain seq x y z
N GLY A 1 -13.06 -12.03 10.54
CA GLY A 1 -14.36 -11.62 9.99
C GLY A 1 -14.45 -12.09 8.56
N ASN A 2 -15.61 -12.57 8.11
CA ASN A 2 -15.82 -13.07 6.73
C ASN A 2 -16.35 -11.99 5.77
N SER A 3 -16.10 -10.71 6.07
CA SER A 3 -16.62 -9.56 5.30
C SER A 3 -15.46 -8.78 4.69
N LEU A 4 -15.67 -8.29 3.45
CA LEU A 4 -14.78 -7.34 2.81
C LEU A 4 -14.63 -6.11 3.70
N THR A 5 -13.39 -5.73 3.99
CA THR A 5 -13.07 -4.53 4.78
C THR A 5 -12.38 -3.53 3.85
N VAL A 6 -12.83 -2.29 3.89
CA VAL A 6 -12.25 -1.18 3.14
C VAL A 6 -11.73 -0.17 4.14
N THR A 7 -10.53 0.34 3.89
CA THR A 7 -9.88 1.38 4.69
C THR A 7 -9.45 2.49 3.77
N ASP A 8 -9.80 3.72 4.11
CA ASP A 8 -9.50 4.89 3.30
C ASP A 8 -8.38 5.72 3.92
N GLY A 9 -7.71 6.49 3.07
CA GLY A 9 -6.64 7.39 3.46
C GLY A 9 -6.12 8.18 2.27
N ILE A 10 -5.05 8.94 2.50
CA ILE A 10 -4.37 9.69 1.46
C ILE A 10 -2.99 9.11 1.21
N VAL A 11 -2.50 9.24 -0.02
CA VAL A 11 -1.07 9.07 -0.30
C VAL A 11 -0.32 10.24 0.31
N SER A 12 0.51 9.97 1.32
CA SER A 12 1.31 10.98 2.03
C SER A 12 2.71 11.15 1.46
N GLY A 13 3.09 10.29 0.51
CA GLY A 13 4.34 10.41 -0.24
C GLY A 13 4.70 9.11 -0.95
N VAL A 14 5.88 9.12 -1.57
CA VAL A 14 6.49 7.95 -2.22
C VAL A 14 7.78 7.57 -1.51
N GLU A 15 8.17 6.32 -1.60
CA GLU A 15 9.46 5.83 -1.10
C GLU A 15 10.00 4.71 -1.99
N THR A 16 11.33 4.59 -2.03
CA THR A 16 12.02 3.47 -2.65
C THR A 16 12.88 2.82 -1.57
N ASP A 17 12.75 1.52 -1.38
CA ASP A 17 13.58 0.80 -0.40
C ASP A 17 15.01 0.58 -0.91
N ASN A 18 15.87 0.01 -0.07
CA ASN A 18 17.26 -0.27 -0.42
C ASN A 18 17.43 -1.30 -1.55
N ASN A 19 16.39 -2.06 -1.88
CA ASN A 19 16.36 -3.03 -2.97
C ASN A 19 15.79 -2.42 -4.27
N GLY A 20 15.47 -1.12 -4.27
CA GLY A 20 14.88 -0.44 -5.41
C GLY A 20 13.37 -0.64 -5.55
N VAL A 21 12.69 -1.22 -4.55
CA VAL A 21 11.25 -1.46 -4.59
C VAL A 21 10.51 -0.15 -4.31
N HIS A 22 9.58 0.21 -5.19
CA HIS A 22 8.82 1.45 -5.10
C HIS A 22 7.49 1.25 -4.36
N TYR A 23 7.21 2.15 -3.41
CA TYR A 23 6.00 2.13 -2.59
C TYR A 23 5.35 3.52 -2.50
N TYR A 24 4.03 3.54 -2.38
CA TYR A 24 3.29 4.70 -1.88
C TYR A 24 3.12 4.59 -0.36
N LYS A 25 3.39 5.67 0.35
CA LYS A 25 3.06 5.81 1.77
C LYS A 25 1.63 6.30 1.89
N THR A 26 0.85 5.68 2.78
CA THR A 26 -0.56 6.00 2.96
C THR A 26 -0.94 6.14 4.43
N SER A 27 -1.91 7.02 4.70
CA SER A 27 -2.58 7.08 6.00
C SER A 27 -3.66 6.02 6.17
N ALA A 28 -3.99 5.28 5.10
CA ALA A 28 -4.94 4.18 5.18
C ALA A 28 -4.42 3.12 6.15
N LYS A 29 -5.28 2.66 7.05
CA LYS A 29 -4.93 1.62 8.01
C LYS A 29 -4.64 0.31 7.28
N ILE A 30 -3.39 -0.13 7.29
CA ILE A 30 -3.00 -1.45 6.81
C ILE A 30 -2.78 -2.35 8.04
N ASP A 31 -3.30 -3.58 7.99
CA ASP A 31 -3.26 -4.54 9.10
C ASP A 31 -3.32 -5.97 8.55
N HIS A 32 -3.14 -6.96 9.42
CA HIS A 32 -3.33 -8.36 9.06
C HIS A 32 -4.74 -8.59 8.51
N GLY A 33 -4.81 -8.96 7.22
CA GLY A 33 -6.05 -9.28 6.51
C GLY A 33 -6.38 -8.36 5.34
N ASN A 34 -5.91 -7.12 5.31
CA ASN A 34 -5.99 -6.27 4.12
C ASN A 34 -4.67 -6.22 3.32
N SER A 35 -3.55 -6.62 3.94
CA SER A 35 -2.30 -6.92 3.23
C SER A 35 -2.51 -8.01 2.16
N GLY A 36 -2.02 -7.76 0.95
CA GLY A 36 -2.24 -8.60 -0.24
C GLY A 36 -3.53 -8.30 -1.00
N GLY A 37 -4.35 -7.37 -0.52
CA GLY A 37 -5.53 -6.87 -1.22
C GLY A 37 -5.20 -5.88 -2.35
N ILE A 38 -6.14 -4.99 -2.65
CA ILE A 38 -6.02 -4.01 -3.74
C ILE A 38 -6.15 -2.60 -3.16
N ALA A 39 -5.23 -1.71 -3.54
CA ALA A 39 -5.36 -0.27 -3.32
C ALA A 39 -5.89 0.40 -4.60
N ILE A 40 -6.91 1.23 -4.44
CA ILE A 40 -7.63 1.89 -5.54
C ILE A 40 -7.66 3.39 -5.24
N GLU A 41 -7.41 4.22 -6.25
CA GLU A 41 -7.61 5.67 -6.16
C GLU A 41 -9.08 6.05 -6.44
N ASP A 42 -9.47 7.30 -6.15
CA ASP A 42 -10.85 7.77 -6.30
C ASP A 42 -11.43 7.62 -7.73
N SER A 43 -10.56 7.63 -8.74
CA SER A 43 -10.90 7.38 -10.15
C SER A 43 -11.36 5.94 -10.44
N GLY A 44 -11.10 5.00 -9.52
CA GLY A 44 -11.31 3.58 -9.72
C GLY A 44 -10.09 2.83 -10.28
N CYS A 45 -8.97 3.51 -10.53
CA CYS A 45 -7.74 2.85 -10.98
C CYS A 45 -7.05 2.10 -9.84
N VAL A 46 -6.54 0.90 -10.12
CA VAL A 46 -5.70 0.16 -9.18
C VAL A 46 -4.31 0.79 -9.16
N ILE A 47 -3.85 1.18 -7.97
CA ILE A 47 -2.54 1.82 -7.79
C ILE A 47 -1.49 0.86 -7.19
N GLY A 48 -1.90 -0.25 -6.59
CA GLY A 48 -0.96 -1.18 -6.01
C GLY A 48 -1.55 -2.20 -5.05
N ILE A 49 -0.64 -2.88 -4.35
CA ILE A 49 -0.94 -3.93 -3.37
C ILE A 49 -0.54 -3.43 -1.97
N PRO A 50 -1.43 -3.35 -0.98
CA PRO A 50 -1.04 -3.08 0.41
C PRO A 50 -0.13 -4.21 0.93
N THR A 51 1.08 -3.93 1.44
CA THR A 51 2.01 -5.03 1.81
C THR A 51 2.71 -4.89 3.15
N PHE A 52 2.84 -3.69 3.71
CA PHE A 52 3.69 -3.50 4.88
C PHE A 52 3.25 -2.29 5.70
N VAL A 53 3.38 -2.41 7.02
CA VAL A 53 3.21 -1.30 7.96
C VAL A 53 4.58 -1.03 8.56
N GLN A 54 5.12 0.16 8.35
CA GLN A 54 6.28 0.58 9.14
C GLN A 54 5.76 1.00 10.51
N GLN A 55 6.06 0.19 11.52
CA GLN A 55 5.70 0.51 12.90
C GLN A 55 6.61 1.66 13.39
N GLY A 56 6.02 2.86 13.54
CA GLY A 56 6.68 4.00 14.19
C GLY A 56 6.44 3.99 15.70
N GLU A 57 7.20 4.82 16.44
CA GLU A 57 7.01 4.99 17.89
C GLU A 57 5.69 5.70 18.26
N LEU A 58 5.08 6.43 17.32
CA LEU A 58 3.85 7.22 17.53
C LEU A 58 2.68 6.77 16.66
N GLU A 59 2.91 6.47 15.37
CA GLU A 59 1.86 6.06 14.42
C GLU A 59 2.42 5.08 13.37
N SER A 60 1.54 4.19 12.88
CA SER A 60 1.84 3.23 11.83
C SER A 60 1.60 3.84 10.46
N ILE A 61 2.65 3.96 9.63
CA ILE A 61 2.51 4.40 8.22
C ILE A 61 2.33 3.17 7.34
N GLY A 62 1.26 3.15 6.56
CA GLY A 62 0.97 2.09 5.61
C GLY A 62 1.77 2.22 4.32
N ARG A 63 2.12 1.10 3.70
CA ARG A 63 2.77 1.02 2.39
C ARG A 63 1.92 0.26 1.37
N ILE A 64 1.83 0.82 0.17
CA ILE A 64 1.24 0.21 -1.01
C ILE A 64 2.37 -0.04 -2.01
N LEU A 65 2.63 -1.29 -2.37
CA LEU A 65 3.57 -1.67 -3.43
C LEU A 65 3.04 -1.18 -4.77
N ASP A 66 3.84 -0.35 -5.44
CA ASP A 66 3.44 0.31 -6.68
C ASP A 66 3.18 -0.70 -7.78
N LEU A 67 1.96 -0.67 -8.34
CA LEU A 67 1.56 -1.56 -9.43
C LEU A 67 2.46 -1.41 -10.66
N LYS A 68 2.92 -0.19 -10.95
CA LYS A 68 3.81 0.06 -12.09
C LYS A 68 5.16 -0.64 -11.87
N TYR A 69 5.72 -0.53 -10.68
CA TYR A 69 6.94 -1.25 -10.31
C TYR A 69 6.76 -2.76 -10.48
N ILE A 70 5.62 -3.32 -10.07
CA ILE A 70 5.34 -4.75 -10.26
C ILE A 70 5.39 -5.10 -11.75
N PHE A 71 4.64 -4.41 -12.61
CA PHE A 71 4.59 -4.72 -14.04
C PHE A 71 5.94 -4.54 -14.75
N ASP A 72 6.70 -3.50 -14.41
CA ASP A 72 8.02 -3.25 -14.99
C ASP A 72 9.05 -4.34 -14.61
N ASN A 73 8.77 -5.11 -13.54
CA ASN A 73 9.67 -6.16 -13.03
C ASN A 73 9.12 -7.60 -13.17
N LEU A 74 7.93 -7.78 -13.73
CA LEU A 74 7.42 -9.09 -14.15
C LEU A 74 8.06 -9.46 -15.49
N LYS A 75 9.00 -10.40 -15.46
CA LYS A 75 9.57 -11.05 -16.65
C LYS A 75 8.86 -12.36 -16.94
#